data_AF-A0A4R4W4E2-F1
#
_entry.id   AF-A0A4R4W4E2-F1
#
_cell.length_a   1.000
_cell.length_b   1.000
_cell.length_c   1.000
_cell.angle_alpha   90.00
_cell.angle_beta   90.00
_cell.angle_gamma   90.00
#
_symmetry.space_group_name_H-M   'P 1'
#
loop_
_entity.id
_entity.type
_entity.pdbx_description
1 polymer ?
#
loop_
_entity_poly.entity_id
_entity_poly.type
_entity_poly.pdbx_seq_one_letter_code
_entity_poly.pdbx_strand_id
1 'polypeptide(L)'
;MHRKAITALTLACAMVVTPAVAATPAAAAAKPSYRGCYDGKCKFTFSKAVSFRISAKRYGFSRVYVSKEYVGGIFNQDMVVVRGPGSTASLGEGARGNMRINGKNALSFRVLAITSKGATIRFTG
;
A
#
# COMPACT_ATOMS: atom_id res chain seq x y z
N MET A 1 -81.94 -22.74 -28.19
CA MET A 1 -81.12 -23.92 -27.86
C MET A 1 -79.66 -23.49 -27.82
N HIS A 2 -79.00 -23.71 -26.66
CA HIS A 2 -77.57 -23.93 -26.38
C HIS A 2 -76.51 -23.68 -27.49
N ARG A 3 -75.31 -23.12 -27.26
CA ARG A 3 -74.45 -23.00 -26.06
C ARG A 3 -73.31 -22.00 -26.35
N LYS A 4 -72.79 -21.42 -25.27
CA LYS A 4 -71.65 -20.49 -25.16
C LYS A 4 -70.31 -21.17 -25.51
N ALA A 5 -69.35 -20.41 -26.03
CA ALA A 5 -67.92 -20.68 -25.84
C ALA A 5 -67.13 -19.36 -25.76
N ILE A 6 -66.47 -19.18 -24.61
CA ILE A 6 -65.62 -18.05 -24.22
C ILE A 6 -64.17 -18.46 -24.49
N THR A 7 -63.37 -17.60 -25.10
CA THR A 7 -61.91 -17.78 -25.29
C THR A 7 -61.25 -16.43 -24.97
N ALA A 8 -60.88 -16.20 -23.70
CA ALA A 8 -59.59 -16.48 -23.06
C ALA A 8 -58.46 -15.50 -23.47
N LEU A 9 -58.24 -14.49 -22.61
CA LEU A 9 -57.09 -13.57 -22.61
C LEU A 9 -55.77 -14.35 -22.48
N THR A 10 -54.82 -14.12 -23.38
CA THR A 10 -53.42 -14.50 -23.20
C THR A 10 -52.63 -13.30 -22.67
N LEU A 11 -52.37 -13.31 -21.35
CA LEU A 11 -51.51 -12.36 -20.65
C LEU A 11 -50.05 -12.80 -20.86
N ALA A 12 -49.27 -12.04 -21.66
CA ALA A 12 -47.86 -12.31 -21.88
C ALA A 12 -47.03 -11.70 -20.75
N CYS A 13 -46.51 -12.55 -19.85
CA CYS A 13 -45.53 -12.16 -18.84
C CYS A 13 -44.18 -11.91 -19.50
N ALA A 14 -43.81 -10.64 -19.69
CA ALA A 14 -42.46 -10.24 -20.06
C ALA A 14 -41.51 -10.51 -18.88
N MET A 15 -40.75 -11.60 -18.95
CA MET A 15 -39.67 -11.86 -17.99
C MET A 15 -38.48 -10.96 -18.34
N VAL A 16 -38.34 -9.84 -17.61
CA VAL A 16 -37.13 -9.02 -17.64
C VAL A 16 -36.04 -9.82 -16.95
N VAL A 17 -35.18 -10.45 -17.73
CA VAL A 17 -33.94 -11.07 -17.24
C VAL A 17 -33.01 -9.94 -16.84
N THR A 18 -33.02 -9.56 -15.57
CA THR A 18 -31.98 -8.73 -14.98
C THR A 18 -30.70 -9.55 -14.91
N PRO A 19 -29.58 -9.13 -15.53
CA PRO A 19 -28.31 -9.79 -15.28
C PRO A 19 -27.95 -9.54 -13.82
N ALA A 20 -27.94 -10.61 -13.03
CA ALA A 20 -27.32 -10.60 -11.72
C ALA A 20 -25.84 -10.25 -11.92
N VAL A 21 -25.48 -9.00 -11.66
CA VAL A 21 -24.09 -8.58 -11.58
C VAL A 21 -23.50 -9.37 -10.42
N ALA A 22 -22.80 -10.45 -10.73
CA ALA A 22 -22.07 -11.22 -9.75
C ALA A 22 -21.15 -10.26 -9.00
N ALA A 23 -21.45 -10.03 -7.72
CA ALA A 23 -20.59 -9.26 -6.84
C ALA A 23 -19.29 -10.05 -6.72
N THR A 24 -18.30 -9.67 -7.54
CA THR A 24 -16.94 -10.18 -7.41
C THR A 24 -16.52 -9.95 -5.96
N PRO A 25 -16.20 -10.99 -5.18
CA PRO A 25 -15.75 -10.79 -3.82
C PRO A 25 -14.56 -9.84 -3.88
N ALA A 26 -14.64 -8.72 -3.18
CA ALA A 26 -13.54 -7.78 -3.06
C ALA A 26 -12.35 -8.57 -2.52
N ALA A 27 -11.43 -8.92 -3.42
CA ALA A 27 -10.22 -9.63 -3.05
C ALA A 27 -9.59 -8.81 -1.93
N ALA A 28 -9.59 -9.35 -0.71
CA ALA A 28 -8.97 -8.71 0.43
C ALA A 28 -7.54 -8.40 0.01
N ALA A 29 -7.27 -7.10 -0.22
CA ALA A 29 -6.05 -6.66 -0.86
C ALA A 29 -4.87 -7.27 -0.10
N ALA A 30 -4.19 -8.24 -0.73
CA ALA A 30 -3.11 -8.97 -0.09
C ALA A 30 -2.12 -7.96 0.47
N LYS A 31 -1.79 -8.08 1.76
CA LYS A 31 -0.87 -7.17 2.43
C LYS A 31 0.42 -7.12 1.59
N PRO A 32 0.93 -5.93 1.22
CA PRO A 32 2.09 -5.86 0.33
C PRO A 32 3.25 -6.66 0.91
N SER A 33 3.83 -7.55 0.11
CA SER A 33 4.98 -8.37 0.52
C SER A 33 6.26 -7.59 0.29
N TYR A 34 7.00 -7.33 1.36
CA TYR A 34 8.28 -6.61 1.30
C TYR A 34 9.50 -7.56 1.31
N ARG A 35 9.31 -8.84 0.97
CA ARG A 35 10.42 -9.81 0.90
C ARG A 35 11.49 -9.37 -0.11
N GLY A 36 11.09 -8.73 -1.20
CA GLY A 36 12.02 -8.15 -2.20
C GLY A 36 12.89 -7.00 -1.67
N CYS A 37 12.60 -6.46 -0.48
CA CYS A 37 13.43 -5.44 0.16
C CYS A 37 14.56 -6.02 1.02
N TYR A 38 14.71 -7.35 1.12
CA TYR A 38 15.67 -7.97 2.04
C TYR A 38 17.12 -7.53 1.80
N ASP A 39 17.49 -7.35 0.53
CA ASP A 39 18.82 -6.87 0.13
C ASP A 39 18.97 -5.35 0.23
N GLY A 40 17.99 -4.63 0.78
CA GLY A 40 18.01 -3.17 0.89
C GLY A 40 17.80 -2.45 -0.44
N LYS A 41 17.33 -3.14 -1.49
CA LYS A 41 17.07 -2.58 -2.82
C LYS A 41 15.63 -2.82 -3.22
N CYS A 42 14.78 -1.81 -3.07
CA CYS A 42 13.39 -1.91 -3.48
C CYS A 42 12.75 -0.52 -3.62
N LYS A 43 11.62 -0.45 -4.31
CA LYS A 43 10.80 0.75 -4.42
C LYS A 43 9.36 0.36 -4.11
N PHE A 44 8.69 1.12 -3.26
CA PHE A 44 7.28 0.89 -2.97
C PHE A 44 6.59 2.17 -2.53
N THR A 45 5.26 2.16 -2.68
CA THR A 45 4.37 3.19 -2.20
C THR A 45 3.58 2.65 -1.02
N PHE A 46 3.42 3.45 0.02
CA PHE A 46 2.72 3.07 1.22
C PHE A 46 1.81 4.21 1.70
N SER A 47 0.61 3.84 2.14
CA SER A 47 -0.37 4.75 2.74
C SER A 47 -0.43 4.64 4.26
N LYS A 48 0.03 3.50 4.80
CA LYS A 48 0.11 3.21 6.24
C LYS A 48 1.55 2.90 6.62
N ALA A 49 1.85 2.92 7.92
CA ALA A 49 3.14 2.48 8.43
C ALA A 49 3.47 1.04 7.98
N VAL A 50 4.71 0.85 7.53
CA VAL A 50 5.24 -0.41 7.03
C VAL A 50 6.40 -0.85 7.89
N SER A 51 6.51 -2.14 8.13
CA SER A 51 7.74 -2.74 8.63
C SER A 51 8.15 -3.93 7.78
N PHE A 52 9.45 -4.06 7.53
CA PHE A 52 9.99 -5.17 6.74
C PHE A 52 11.38 -5.57 7.21
N ARG A 53 11.79 -6.78 6.81
CA ARG A 53 13.09 -7.33 7.16
C ARG A 53 14.15 -7.01 6.11
N ILE A 54 15.38 -6.81 6.58
CA ILE A 54 16.59 -6.65 5.76
C ILE A 54 17.70 -7.57 6.26
N SER A 55 18.75 -7.74 5.45
CA SER A 55 19.92 -8.55 5.81
C SER A 55 20.72 -7.93 6.96
N ALA A 56 20.59 -8.53 8.15
CA ALA A 56 21.38 -8.14 9.33
C ALA A 56 22.88 -8.31 9.11
N LYS A 57 23.29 -9.34 8.36
CA LYS A 57 24.69 -9.57 7.99
C LYS A 57 25.28 -8.38 7.20
N ARG A 58 24.48 -7.79 6.31
CA ARG A 58 24.90 -6.69 5.43
C ARG A 58 24.82 -5.32 6.10
N TYR A 59 23.74 -5.05 6.82
CA TYR A 59 23.41 -3.71 7.34
C TYR A 59 23.59 -3.55 8.85
N GLY A 60 23.83 -4.63 9.60
CA GLY A 60 24.00 -4.59 11.05
C GLY A 60 22.70 -4.59 11.85
N PHE A 61 21.55 -4.63 11.18
CA PHE A 61 20.21 -4.73 11.78
C PHE A 61 19.23 -5.42 10.83
N SER A 62 18.12 -5.93 11.35
CA SER A 62 17.24 -6.85 10.62
C SER A 62 15.88 -6.28 10.23
N ARG A 63 15.49 -5.10 10.73
CA ARG A 63 14.14 -4.57 10.56
C ARG A 63 14.14 -3.05 10.37
N VAL A 64 13.39 -2.62 9.37
CA VAL A 64 13.17 -1.21 9.03
C VAL A 64 11.70 -0.90 9.21
N TYR A 65 11.41 0.29 9.73
CA TYR A 65 10.06 0.84 9.81
C TYR A 65 9.99 2.10 8.96
N VAL A 66 8.93 2.25 8.18
CA VAL A 66 8.72 3.40 7.31
C VAL A 66 7.28 3.88 7.49
N SER A 67 7.10 5.17 7.73
CA SER A 67 5.79 5.79 7.90
C SER A 67 5.76 7.17 7.25
N LYS A 68 4.55 7.65 6.94
CA LYS A 68 4.30 9.05 6.60
C LYS A 68 3.76 9.71 7.85
N GLU A 69 4.45 10.73 8.35
CA GLU A 69 4.09 11.41 9.60
C GLU A 69 4.16 12.91 9.38
N TYR A 70 3.20 13.63 9.96
CA TYR A 70 3.28 15.08 10.03
C TYR A 70 4.34 15.46 11.07
N VAL A 71 5.41 16.11 10.63
CA VAL A 71 6.50 16.56 11.50
C VAL A 71 6.32 18.04 11.76
N GLY A 72 5.79 18.37 12.95
CA GLY A 72 5.64 19.74 13.41
C GLY A 72 6.98 20.42 13.77
N GLY A 73 6.91 21.70 14.12
CA GLY A 73 8.06 22.49 14.54
C GLY A 73 8.75 23.14 13.35
N ILE A 74 10.02 22.81 13.09
CA ILE A 74 10.81 23.45 12.02
C ILE A 74 10.29 23.06 10.63
N PHE A 75 9.77 21.83 10.46
CA PHE A 75 9.37 21.34 9.15
C PHE A 75 7.91 21.65 8.78
N ASN A 76 6.99 21.58 9.76
CA ASN A 76 5.55 21.81 9.59
C ASN A 76 4.94 21.21 8.31
N GLN A 77 5.29 19.96 8.00
CA GLN A 77 4.85 19.27 6.79
C GLN A 77 4.80 17.75 6.96
N ASP A 78 4.10 17.07 6.05
CA ASP A 78 4.16 15.61 5.92
C ASP A 78 5.56 15.17 5.47
N MET A 79 6.19 14.28 6.24
CA MET A 79 7.50 13.72 5.93
C MET A 79 7.44 12.19 5.95
N VAL A 80 8.41 11.56 5.28
CA VAL A 80 8.66 10.14 5.43
C VAL A 80 9.62 9.93 6.59
N VAL A 81 9.19 9.14 7.57
CA VAL A 81 10.02 8.76 8.71
C VAL A 81 10.50 7.33 8.52
N VAL A 82 11.83 7.16 8.49
CA VAL A 82 12.49 5.86 8.44
C VAL A 82 13.14 5.60 9.79
N ARG A 83 12.74 4.50 10.45
CA ARG A 83 13.30 4.09 11.75
C ARG A 83 14.02 2.76 11.65
N GLY A 84 15.18 2.70 12.29
CA GLY A 84 15.93 1.49 12.59
C GLY A 84 16.41 1.53 14.05
N PRO A 85 17.19 0.52 14.50
CA PRO A 85 17.65 0.47 15.88
C PRO A 85 18.46 1.72 16.25
N GLY A 86 17.97 2.49 17.22
CA GLY A 86 18.64 3.70 17.71
C GLY A 86 18.77 4.84 16.68
N SER A 87 18.08 4.76 15.54
CA SER A 87 18.19 5.77 14.46
C SER A 87 16.84 6.07 13.84
N THR A 88 16.53 7.36 13.71
CA THR A 88 15.34 7.87 13.04
C THR A 88 15.77 8.94 12.04
N ALA A 89 15.24 8.88 10.82
CA ALA A 89 15.44 9.89 9.80
C ALA A 89 14.08 10.37 9.29
N SER A 90 13.84 11.68 9.34
CA SER A 90 12.64 12.33 8.79
C SER A 90 13.02 13.06 7.52
N LEU A 91 12.37 12.73 6.40
CA LEU A 91 12.76 13.20 5.06
C LEU A 91 11.56 13.76 4.30
N GLY A 92 11.74 14.96 3.76
CA GLY A 92 10.80 15.54 2.81
C GLY A 92 10.90 14.89 1.43
N GLU A 93 10.02 15.30 0.52
CA GLU A 93 10.02 14.83 -0.85
C GLU A 93 11.36 15.13 -1.56
N GLY A 94 11.85 14.18 -2.36
CA GLY A 94 13.11 14.29 -3.10
C GLY A 94 14.38 14.05 -2.27
N ALA A 95 14.29 14.14 -0.95
CA ALA A 95 15.43 14.02 -0.03
C ALA A 95 15.99 12.59 0.04
N ARG A 96 17.29 12.50 0.36
CA ARG A 96 18.05 11.25 0.50
C ARG A 96 18.51 11.09 1.93
N GLY A 97 18.54 9.86 2.41
CA GLY A 97 19.08 9.49 3.70
C GLY A 97 19.89 8.22 3.61
N ASN A 98 20.72 8.03 4.62
CA ASN A 98 21.42 6.78 4.83
C ASN A 98 21.31 6.42 6.32
N MET A 99 21.32 5.12 6.61
CA MET A 99 21.26 4.62 7.98
C MET A 99 22.37 3.60 8.17
N ARG A 100 23.40 3.98 8.94
CA ARG A 100 24.54 3.13 9.25
C ARG A 100 24.50 2.72 10.70
N ILE A 101 24.39 1.41 10.95
CA ILE A 101 24.30 0.83 12.29
C ILE A 101 25.43 -0.19 12.46
N ASN A 102 26.00 -0.26 13.67
CA ASN A 102 27.01 -1.25 14.04
C ASN A 102 28.23 -1.32 13.10
N GLY A 103 28.63 -0.18 12.51
CA GLY A 103 29.77 -0.08 11.60
C GLY A 103 29.61 -0.79 10.24
N LYS A 104 28.45 -1.41 9.97
CA LYS A 104 28.16 -2.16 8.73
C LYS A 104 27.79 -1.23 7.57
N ASN A 105 27.38 -1.79 6.43
CA ASN A 105 26.99 -0.98 5.26
C ASN A 105 25.80 -0.08 5.61
N ALA A 106 25.77 1.11 5.04
CA ALA A 106 24.66 2.03 5.24
C ALA A 106 23.48 1.60 4.37
N LEU A 107 22.28 1.54 4.95
CA LEU A 107 21.05 1.39 4.17
C LEU A 107 20.70 2.75 3.57
N SER A 108 20.87 2.90 2.25
CA SER A 108 20.58 4.16 1.55
C SER A 108 19.14 4.18 1.03
N PHE A 109 18.48 5.33 1.13
CA PHE A 109 17.11 5.52 0.65
C PHE A 109 16.85 6.94 0.19
N ARG A 110 15.82 7.09 -0.66
CA ARG A 110 15.35 8.37 -1.19
C ARG A 110 13.83 8.40 -1.18
N VAL A 111 13.28 9.51 -0.71
CA VAL A 111 11.85 9.80 -0.85
C VAL A 111 11.61 10.30 -2.26
N LEU A 112 10.71 9.64 -2.99
CA LEU A 112 10.39 9.99 -4.36
C LEU A 112 9.16 10.87 -4.47
N ALA A 113 8.15 10.65 -3.62
CA ALA A 113 6.91 11.43 -3.63
C ALA A 113 6.24 11.35 -2.26
N ILE A 114 5.64 12.46 -1.81
CA ILE A 114 4.76 12.53 -0.63
C ILE A 114 3.43 13.14 -1.09
N THR A 115 2.36 12.39 -0.94
CA THR A 115 1.02 12.78 -1.38
C THR A 115 0.02 12.65 -0.24
N SER A 116 -1.18 13.20 -0.43
CA SER A 116 -2.30 13.00 0.48
C SER A 116 -2.65 11.51 0.67
N LYS A 117 -2.48 10.69 -0.37
CA LYS A 117 -2.82 9.25 -0.36
C LYS A 117 -1.72 8.35 0.23
N GLY A 118 -0.50 8.85 0.36
CA GLY A 118 0.65 8.07 0.82
C GLY A 118 1.98 8.61 0.33
N ALA A 119 3.06 7.86 0.53
CA ALA A 119 4.40 8.23 0.12
C ALA A 119 5.10 7.10 -0.64
N THR A 120 6.01 7.47 -1.54
CA THR A 120 6.83 6.54 -2.31
C THR A 120 8.28 6.70 -1.89
N ILE A 121 8.91 5.59 -1.52
CA ILE A 121 10.31 5.53 -1.14
C ILE A 121 11.06 4.51 -1.99
N ARG A 122 12.34 4.78 -2.26
CA ARG A 122 13.26 3.84 -2.91
C ARG A 122 14.48 3.62 -2.04
N PHE A 123 14.75 2.37 -1.72
CA PHE A 123 15.99 1.90 -1.11
C PHE A 123 16.97 1.45 -2.21
N THR A 124 18.25 1.78 -2.05
CA THR A 124 19.31 1.47 -3.02
C THR A 124 20.45 0.63 -2.45
N GLY A 125 20.38 0.29 -1.16
CA GLY A 125 21.33 -0.52 -0.41
C GLY A 125 22.58 0.22 0.03
#